data_AF-T0YAG9-F1
#
_entry.id   AF-T0YAG9-F1
#
_cell.length_a   1.000
_cell.length_b   1.000
_cell.length_c   1.000
_cell.angle_alpha   90.00
_cell.angle_beta   90.00
_cell.angle_gamma   90.00
#
_symmetry.space_group_name_H-M   'P 1'
#
loop_
_entity.id
_entity.type
_entity.pdbx_description
1 polymer ?
#
loop_
_entity_poly.entity_id
_entity_poly.type
_entity_poly.pdbx_seq_one_letter_code
_entity_poly.pdbx_strand_id
1 'polypeptide(L)'
;MDLSHGEIKVLEFLKRSGTAPIKETDIRVEGMSVREISSSISWLEAKGYARTTKNVSFLWKLGPEGVKYLESGLPEYRALKLLLQRGDLPIKDLVAKLGPDEMKIALAQLAKFGIKPSGGTLTAPLNGNATLELVEQRQSMLVGLSKGTTDPSVVTEFRGRENL
;
A
#
# COMPACT_ATOMS: atom_id res chain seq x y z
N MET A 1 -33.99 26.32 -21.62
CA MET A 1 -32.67 26.33 -20.97
C MET A 1 -31.66 26.19 -22.10
N ASP A 2 -30.87 27.22 -22.37
CA ASP A 2 -29.98 27.21 -23.54
C ASP A 2 -28.65 26.49 -23.24
N LEU A 3 -28.16 25.78 -24.25
CA LEU A 3 -26.83 25.17 -24.24
C LEU A 3 -25.82 26.14 -24.85
N SER A 4 -24.65 26.29 -24.23
CA SER A 4 -23.56 27.08 -24.78
C SER A 4 -22.91 26.37 -25.97
N HIS A 5 -22.18 27.12 -26.80
CA HIS A 5 -21.44 26.55 -27.93
C HIS A 5 -20.47 25.42 -27.51
N GLY A 6 -19.83 25.58 -26.34
CA GLY A 6 -18.92 24.56 -25.79
C GLY A 6 -19.67 23.31 -25.33
N GLU A 7 -20.83 23.48 -24.70
CA GLU A 7 -21.68 22.36 -24.26
C GLU A 7 -22.22 21.56 -25.44
N ILE A 8 -22.66 22.25 -26.51
CA ILE A 8 -23.16 21.60 -27.74
C ILE A 8 -22.07 20.74 -28.37
N LYS A 9 -20.86 21.29 -28.55
CA LYS A 9 -19.75 20.54 -29.14
C LYS A 9 -19.36 19.30 -28.32
N VAL A 10 -19.34 19.41 -26.99
CA VAL A 10 -19.06 18.27 -26.10
C VAL A 10 -20.18 17.23 -26.20
N LEU A 11 -21.44 17.66 -26.23
CA LEU A 11 -22.59 16.76 -26.35
C LEU A 11 -22.61 16.03 -27.71
N GLU A 12 -22.24 16.72 -28.80
CA GLU A 12 -22.07 16.10 -30.11
C GLU A 12 -20.95 15.06 -30.13
N PHE A 13 -19.82 15.34 -29.46
CA PHE A 13 -18.76 14.37 -29.28
C PHE A 13 -19.28 13.12 -28.56
N LEU A 14 -19.94 13.29 -27.40
CA LEU A 14 -20.50 12.18 -26.62
C LEU A 14 -21.53 11.37 -27.44
N LYS A 15 -22.39 12.03 -28.21
CA LYS A 15 -23.37 11.38 -29.08
C LYS A 15 -22.71 10.49 -30.14
N ARG A 16 -21.58 10.91 -30.71
CA ARG A 16 -20.82 10.13 -31.71
C ARG A 16 -20.10 8.94 -31.08
N SER A 17 -19.67 9.06 -29.84
CA SER A 17 -18.96 8.01 -29.11
C SER A 17 -19.87 6.91 -28.56
N GLY A 18 -21.19 7.04 -28.72
CA GLY A 18 -22.17 6.03 -28.33
C GLY A 18 -22.55 6.09 -26.85
N THR A 19 -23.04 4.97 -26.30
CA THR A 19 -23.54 4.87 -24.91
C THR A 19 -22.50 4.37 -23.91
N ALA A 20 -21.30 4.01 -24.38
CA ALA A 20 -20.23 3.55 -23.50
C ALA A 20 -19.71 4.72 -22.64
N PRO A 21 -19.40 4.49 -21.35
CA PRO A 21 -18.73 5.49 -20.52
C PRO A 21 -17.38 5.89 -21.11
N ILE A 22 -17.06 7.18 -21.08
CA ILE A 22 -15.82 7.76 -21.60
C ILE A 22 -15.11 8.46 -20.47
N LYS A 23 -13.79 8.30 -20.39
CA LYS A 23 -12.98 9.08 -19.43
C LYS A 23 -12.94 10.53 -19.90
N GLU A 24 -13.16 11.46 -18.98
CA GLU A 24 -13.08 12.89 -19.27
C GLU A 24 -11.75 13.30 -19.94
N THR A 25 -10.65 12.66 -19.55
CA THR A 25 -9.31 12.88 -20.12
C THR A 25 -9.19 12.52 -21.60
N ASP A 26 -10.08 11.67 -22.10
CA ASP A 26 -10.06 11.13 -23.46
C ASP A 26 -10.98 11.94 -24.39
N ILE A 27 -11.77 12.86 -23.84
CA ILE A 27 -12.63 13.76 -24.62
C ILE A 27 -11.74 14.79 -25.33
N ARG A 28 -11.89 14.86 -26.65
CA ARG A 28 -11.14 15.76 -27.53
C ARG A 28 -12.12 16.49 -28.44
N VAL A 29 -12.23 17.80 -28.23
CA VAL A 29 -13.07 18.69 -29.03
C VAL A 29 -12.19 19.76 -29.65
N GLU A 30 -12.27 19.91 -30.97
CA GLU A 30 -11.44 20.86 -31.71
C GLU A 30 -11.72 22.32 -31.28
N GLY A 31 -10.63 23.04 -31.01
CA GLY A 31 -10.68 24.43 -30.54
C GLY A 31 -11.11 24.59 -29.08
N MET A 32 -11.07 23.53 -28.28
CA MET A 32 -11.34 23.60 -26.83
C MET A 32 -10.17 23.05 -26.02
N SER A 33 -9.81 23.76 -24.95
CA SER A 33 -8.89 23.30 -23.93
C SER A 33 -9.52 22.26 -23.00
N VAL A 34 -8.69 21.52 -22.27
CA VAL A 34 -9.15 20.56 -21.24
C VAL A 34 -10.03 21.24 -20.18
N ARG A 35 -9.72 22.49 -19.81
CA ARG A 35 -10.52 23.25 -18.84
C ARG A 35 -11.90 23.61 -19.39
N GLU A 36 -11.98 24.01 -20.66
CA GLU A 36 -13.26 24.33 -21.31
C GLU A 36 -14.12 23.08 -21.47
N ILE A 37 -13.51 21.94 -21.83
CA ILE A 37 -14.20 20.65 -21.90
C ILE A 37 -14.75 20.27 -20.51
N SER A 38 -13.91 20.34 -19.47
CA SER A 38 -14.30 20.02 -18.08
C SER A 38 -15.43 20.93 -17.56
N SER A 39 -15.37 22.23 -17.88
CA SER A 39 -16.41 23.19 -17.53
C SER A 39 -17.72 22.86 -18.24
N SER A 40 -17.68 22.55 -19.54
CA SER A 40 -18.86 22.13 -20.31
C SER A 40 -19.48 20.84 -19.78
N ILE A 41 -18.67 19.86 -19.39
CA ILE A 41 -19.16 18.61 -18.78
C ILE A 41 -19.87 18.88 -17.46
N SER A 42 -19.30 19.74 -16.61
CA SER A 42 -19.90 20.14 -15.33
C SER A 42 -21.27 20.79 -15.54
N TRP A 43 -21.41 21.65 -16.55
CA TRP A 43 -22.71 22.26 -16.87
C TRP A 43 -23.69 21.28 -17.51
N LEU A 44 -23.24 20.40 -18.39
CA LEU A 44 -24.08 19.34 -18.96
C LEU A 44 -24.62 18.40 -17.87
N GLU A 45 -23.80 18.09 -16.86
CA GLU A 45 -24.23 17.34 -15.67
C GLU A 45 -25.25 18.11 -14.84
N ALA A 46 -24.97 19.38 -14.50
CA ALA A 46 -25.90 20.23 -13.75
C ALA A 46 -27.26 20.40 -14.45
N LYS A 47 -27.28 20.36 -15.79
CA LYS A 47 -28.48 20.44 -16.62
C LYS A 47 -29.13 19.07 -16.88
N GLY A 48 -28.53 17.97 -16.43
CA GLY A 48 -29.06 16.60 -16.58
C GLY A 48 -28.84 15.96 -17.96
N TYR A 49 -28.01 16.55 -18.81
CA TYR A 49 -27.68 16.02 -20.14
C TYR A 49 -26.49 15.04 -20.13
N ALA A 50 -25.69 15.05 -19.07
CA ALA A 50 -24.60 14.10 -18.85
C ALA A 50 -24.66 13.56 -17.43
N ARG A 51 -24.05 12.39 -17.21
CA ARG A 51 -23.81 11.83 -15.88
C ARG A 51 -22.32 11.58 -15.75
N THR A 52 -21.67 12.12 -14.73
CA THR A 52 -20.29 11.79 -14.41
C THR A 52 -20.24 10.74 -13.30
N THR A 53 -19.22 9.87 -13.36
CA THR A 53 -18.96 8.90 -12.30
C THR A 53 -17.50 9.03 -11.91
N LYS A 54 -17.22 9.30 -10.63
CA LYS A 54 -15.86 9.41 -10.13
C LYS A 54 -15.37 8.06 -9.64
N ASN A 55 -14.41 7.49 -10.34
CA ASN A 55 -13.70 6.29 -9.90
C ASN A 55 -12.36 6.70 -9.28
N VAL A 56 -12.17 6.39 -8.01
CA VAL A 56 -10.89 6.58 -7.32
C VAL A 56 -10.17 5.24 -7.29
N SER A 57 -8.99 5.17 -7.89
CA SER A 57 -8.07 4.04 -7.73
C SER A 57 -6.94 4.42 -6.78
N PHE A 58 -6.61 3.51 -5.86
CA PHE A 58 -5.44 3.65 -5.00
C PHE A 58 -4.30 2.82 -5.59
N LEU A 59 -3.14 3.44 -5.76
CA LEU A 59 -1.91 2.75 -6.12
C LEU A 59 -1.01 2.70 -4.88
N TRP A 60 -0.58 1.50 -4.51
CA TRP A 60 0.33 1.28 -3.40
C TRP A 60 1.75 1.08 -3.93
N LYS A 61 2.73 1.67 -3.27
CA LYS A 61 4.16 1.48 -3.55
C LYS A 61 4.87 1.25 -2.23
N LEU A 62 5.81 0.31 -2.21
CA LEU A 62 6.68 0.12 -1.05
C LEU A 62 7.59 1.34 -0.85
N GLY A 63 7.69 1.78 0.40
CA GLY A 63 8.68 2.74 0.83
C GLY A 63 10.11 2.16 0.82
N PRO A 64 11.13 2.99 1.13
CA PRO A 64 12.51 2.55 1.18
C PRO A 64 12.74 1.37 2.14
N GLU A 65 12.07 1.33 3.29
CA GLU A 65 12.19 0.21 4.22
C GLU A 65 11.54 -1.06 3.67
N GLY A 66 10.39 -0.95 3.00
CA GLY A 66 9.74 -2.10 2.36
C GLY A 66 10.64 -2.74 1.32
N VAL A 67 11.32 -1.93 0.50
CA VAL A 67 12.33 -2.41 -0.44
C VAL A 67 13.49 -3.09 0.30
N LYS A 68 14.01 -2.46 1.36
CA LYS A 68 15.06 -3.06 2.18
C LYS A 68 14.65 -4.41 2.76
N TYR A 69 13.44 -4.54 3.29
CA TYR A 69 12.95 -5.77 3.91
C TYR A 69 12.60 -6.87 2.90
N LEU A 70 12.39 -6.55 1.62
CA LEU A 70 12.35 -7.56 0.56
C LEU A 70 13.72 -8.24 0.38
N GLU A 71 14.80 -7.47 0.49
CA GLU A 71 16.17 -7.97 0.30
C GLU A 71 16.72 -8.63 1.57
N SER A 72 16.65 -7.94 2.71
CA SER A 72 17.26 -8.38 3.96
C SER A 72 16.35 -9.25 4.84
N GLY A 73 15.06 -9.34 4.48
CA GLY A 73 14.03 -9.88 5.35
C GLY A 73 13.60 -8.91 6.46
N LEU A 74 12.39 -9.14 6.97
CA LEU A 74 11.80 -8.39 8.08
C LEU A 74 12.71 -8.40 9.33
N PRO A 75 12.78 -7.29 10.09
CA PRO A 75 13.58 -7.23 11.31
C PRO A 75 13.24 -8.34 12.31
N GLU A 76 11.95 -8.62 12.53
CA GLU A 76 11.50 -9.68 13.43
C GLU A 76 11.91 -11.07 12.97
N TYR A 77 11.96 -11.30 11.65
CA TYR A 77 12.43 -12.57 11.07
C TYR A 77 13.89 -12.79 11.41
N ARG A 78 14.73 -11.78 11.15
CA ARG A 78 16.17 -11.83 11.45
C ARG A 78 16.43 -12.01 12.94
N ALA A 79 15.73 -11.26 13.79
CA ALA A 79 15.87 -11.37 15.24
C ALA A 79 15.44 -12.76 15.76
N LEU A 80 14.28 -13.26 15.31
CA LEU A 80 13.79 -14.58 15.72
C LEU A 80 14.73 -15.70 15.27
N LYS A 81 15.24 -15.64 14.03
CA LYS A 81 16.19 -16.63 13.52
C LYS A 81 17.47 -16.68 14.36
N LEU A 82 17.99 -15.53 14.79
CA LEU A 82 19.15 -15.47 15.69
C LEU A 82 18.85 -16.07 17.06
N LEU A 83 17.68 -15.78 17.64
CA LEU A 83 17.23 -16.37 18.91
C LEU A 83 17.08 -17.89 18.82
N LEU A 84 16.51 -18.42 17.74
CA LEU A 84 16.37 -19.87 17.56
C LEU A 84 17.70 -20.58 17.35
N GLN A 85 18.68 -19.91 16.75
CA GLN A 85 20.02 -20.47 16.51
C GLN A 85 20.92 -20.45 17.75
N ARG A 86 20.83 -19.40 18.56
CA ARG A 86 21.76 -19.16 19.68
C ARG A 86 21.11 -19.32 21.06
N GLY A 87 19.81 -19.51 21.11
CA GLY A 87 19.03 -19.46 22.33
C GLY A 87 18.85 -18.02 22.81
N ASP A 88 18.90 -17.86 24.13
CA ASP A 88 18.67 -16.58 24.79
C ASP A 88 19.79 -15.57 24.46
N LEU A 89 19.39 -14.38 24.02
CA LEU A 89 20.33 -13.35 23.57
C LEU A 89 20.09 -12.01 24.29
N PRO A 90 21.16 -11.33 24.75
CA PRO A 90 21.07 -9.96 25.20
C PRO A 90 20.55 -9.04 24.10
N ILE A 91 19.66 -8.09 24.44
CA ILE A 91 19.12 -7.11 23.48
C ILE A 91 20.26 -6.34 22.81
N LYS A 92 21.32 -5.99 23.54
CA LYS A 92 22.49 -5.28 23.01
C LYS A 92 23.14 -6.00 21.82
N ASP A 93 23.15 -7.32 21.81
CA ASP A 93 23.78 -8.11 20.75
C ASP A 93 22.90 -8.11 19.50
N LEU A 94 21.58 -8.11 19.68
CA LEU A 94 20.62 -7.97 18.59
C LEU A 94 20.61 -6.54 18.03
N VAL A 95 20.73 -5.51 18.87
CA VAL A 95 20.91 -4.11 18.44
C VAL A 95 22.20 -3.96 17.62
N ALA A 96 23.30 -4.57 18.03
CA ALA A 96 24.55 -4.54 17.27
C ALA A 96 24.41 -5.17 15.87
N LYS A 97 23.48 -6.12 15.70
CA LYS A 97 23.28 -6.84 14.44
C LYS A 97 22.23 -6.22 13.52
N LEU A 98 21.14 -5.68 14.07
CA LEU A 98 20.03 -5.09 13.31
C LEU A 98 20.10 -3.55 13.24
N GLY A 99 20.78 -2.91 14.19
CA GLY A 99 20.70 -1.48 14.41
C GLY A 99 19.55 -1.11 15.34
N PRO A 100 19.59 0.10 15.94
CA PRO A 100 18.65 0.51 16.98
C PRO A 100 17.21 0.65 16.47
N ASP A 101 17.00 1.15 15.25
CA ASP A 101 15.66 1.41 14.72
C ASP A 101 14.95 0.13 14.30
N GLU A 102 15.64 -0.76 13.59
CA GLU A 102 15.10 -2.08 13.24
C GLU A 102 14.85 -2.94 14.48
N MET A 103 15.68 -2.81 15.52
CA MET A 103 15.45 -3.54 16.76
C MET A 103 14.15 -3.10 17.45
N LYS A 104 13.81 -1.80 17.45
CA LYS A 104 12.53 -1.33 17.99
C LYS A 104 11.34 -1.96 17.25
N ILE A 105 11.42 -2.01 15.92
CA ILE A 105 10.40 -2.65 15.08
C ILE A 105 10.32 -4.15 15.39
N ALA A 106 11.46 -4.84 15.43
CA ALA A 106 11.53 -6.26 15.74
C ALA A 106 10.92 -6.57 17.12
N LEU A 107 11.25 -5.79 18.15
CA LEU A 107 10.67 -5.95 19.50
C LEU A 107 9.16 -5.79 19.50
N ALA A 108 8.65 -4.76 18.82
CA ALA A 108 7.21 -4.51 18.75
C ALA A 108 6.46 -5.68 18.07
N GLN A 109 7.04 -6.26 17.02
CA GLN A 109 6.43 -7.41 16.34
C GLN A 109 6.59 -8.72 17.12
N LEU A 110 7.76 -8.98 17.71
CA LEU A 110 8.01 -10.16 18.54
C LEU A 110 7.12 -10.19 19.79
N ALA A 111 6.83 -9.03 20.38
CA ALA A 111 5.92 -8.91 21.52
C ALA A 111 4.50 -9.40 21.22
N LYS A 112 4.05 -9.32 19.95
CA LYS A 112 2.75 -9.87 19.52
C LYS A 112 2.70 -11.40 19.58
N PHE A 113 3.87 -12.05 19.55
CA PHE A 113 4.02 -13.50 19.72
C PHE A 113 4.36 -13.89 21.16
N GLY A 114 4.28 -12.95 22.10
CA GLY A 114 4.64 -13.18 23.51
C GLY A 114 6.14 -13.17 23.79
N ILE A 115 6.98 -12.90 22.80
CA ILE A 115 8.44 -12.84 22.96
C ILE A 115 8.79 -11.43 23.43
N LYS A 116 9.12 -11.30 24.71
CA LYS A 116 9.44 -10.02 25.36
C LYS A 116 10.76 -10.13 26.11
N PRO A 117 11.52 -9.02 26.19
CA PRO A 117 12.74 -9.03 26.97
C PRO A 117 12.48 -9.15 28.47
N SER A 118 13.30 -9.93 29.16
CA SER A 118 13.35 -10.03 30.61
C SER A 118 14.79 -9.82 31.07
N GLY A 119 15.02 -8.87 31.98
CA GLY A 119 16.38 -8.56 32.46
C GLY A 119 17.37 -8.11 31.36
N GLY A 120 16.88 -7.55 30.24
CA GLY A 120 17.73 -7.16 29.11
C GLY A 120 18.06 -8.29 28.12
N THR A 121 17.47 -9.47 28.29
CA THR A 121 17.66 -10.65 27.44
C THR A 121 16.34 -11.03 26.79
N LEU A 122 16.38 -11.39 25.51
CA LEU A 122 15.27 -12.03 24.81
C LEU A 122 15.45 -13.54 24.89
N THR A 123 14.40 -14.22 25.34
CA THR A 123 14.38 -15.68 25.45
C THR A 123 13.79 -16.31 24.20
N ALA A 124 14.38 -17.42 23.76
CA ALA A 124 13.86 -18.16 22.62
C ALA A 124 12.46 -18.73 22.93
N PRO A 125 11.47 -18.57 22.05
CA PRO A 125 10.13 -19.11 22.27
C PRO A 125 10.13 -20.65 22.31
N LEU A 126 9.36 -21.24 23.24
CA LEU A 126 9.15 -22.69 23.32
C LEU A 126 8.59 -23.28 22.02
N ASN A 127 7.68 -22.54 21.35
CA ASN A 127 7.09 -22.89 20.05
C ASN A 127 7.78 -22.13 18.90
N GLY A 128 9.11 -22.19 18.87
CA GLY A 128 9.92 -21.40 17.94
C GLY A 128 9.64 -21.63 16.47
N ASN A 129 9.46 -22.88 16.06
CA ASN A 129 9.18 -23.21 14.65
C ASN A 129 7.82 -22.67 14.19
N ALA A 130 6.77 -22.84 14.99
CA ALA A 130 5.45 -22.28 14.67
C ALA A 130 5.47 -20.74 14.61
N THR A 131 6.22 -20.10 15.51
CA THR A 131 6.39 -18.64 15.49
C THR A 131 7.15 -18.19 14.24
N LEU A 132 8.18 -18.95 13.85
CA LEU A 132 8.97 -18.66 12.65
C LEU A 132 8.12 -18.78 11.39
N GLU A 133 7.29 -19.81 11.27
CA GLU A 133 6.37 -19.99 10.13
C GLU A 133 5.41 -18.80 9.99
N LEU A 134 4.84 -18.29 11.09
CA LEU A 134 3.97 -17.10 11.06
C LEU A 134 4.72 -15.85 10.57
N VAL A 135 5.99 -15.70 10.96
CA VAL A 135 6.82 -14.58 10.51
C VAL A 135 7.23 -14.75 9.04
N GLU A 136 7.48 -15.97 8.57
CA GLU A 136 7.76 -16.27 7.16
C GLU A 136 6.54 -16.05 6.25
N GLN A 137 5.33 -16.33 6.75
CA GLN A 137 4.09 -15.96 6.06
C GLN A 137 4.00 -14.44 5.87
N ARG A 138 4.36 -13.65 6.88
CA ARG A 138 4.42 -12.18 6.76
C ARG A 138 5.47 -11.71 5.74
N GLN A 139 6.64 -12.34 5.70
CA GLN A 139 7.63 -12.05 4.67
C GLN A 139 7.08 -12.36 3.27
N SER A 140 6.37 -13.48 3.12
CA SER A 140 5.76 -13.88 1.85
C SER A 140 4.65 -12.91 1.41
N MET A 141 3.88 -12.37 2.37
CA MET A 141 2.90 -11.31 2.11
C MET A 141 3.56 -10.04 1.57
N LEU A 142 4.69 -9.60 2.14
CA LEU A 142 5.43 -8.43 1.64
C LEU A 142 5.92 -8.64 0.20
N VAL A 143 6.45 -9.83 -0.10
CA VAL A 143 6.86 -10.22 -1.46
C VAL A 143 5.66 -10.27 -2.42
N GLY A 144 4.51 -10.75 -1.95
CA GLY A 144 3.30 -10.78 -2.76
C GLY A 144 2.73 -9.39 -3.03
N LEU A 145 2.78 -8.48 -2.05
CA LEU A 145 2.43 -7.06 -2.23
C LEU A 145 3.33 -6.39 -3.28
N SER A 146 4.64 -6.65 -3.26
CA SER A 146 5.57 -6.07 -4.24
C SER A 146 5.31 -6.53 -5.67
N LYS A 147 4.70 -7.72 -5.83
CA LYS A 147 4.37 -8.32 -7.14
C LYS A 147 2.92 -8.06 -7.56
N GLY A 148 2.11 -7.42 -6.71
CA GLY A 148 0.67 -7.24 -6.95
C GLY A 148 -0.13 -8.54 -6.94
N THR A 149 0.39 -9.60 -6.31
CA THR A 149 -0.22 -10.94 -6.26
C THR A 149 -0.97 -11.21 -4.96
N THR A 150 -1.11 -10.21 -4.10
CA THR A 150 -1.73 -10.31 -2.78
C THR A 150 -2.86 -9.30 -2.65
N ASP A 151 -3.87 -9.65 -1.86
CA ASP A 151 -4.99 -8.77 -1.55
C ASP A 151 -4.47 -7.43 -0.98
N PRO A 152 -4.83 -6.28 -1.57
CA PRO A 152 -4.49 -4.96 -1.05
C PRO A 152 -4.91 -4.72 0.40
N SER A 153 -5.89 -5.47 0.95
CA SER A 153 -6.27 -5.40 2.36
C SER A 153 -5.09 -5.71 3.30
N VAL A 154 -4.13 -6.53 2.87
CA VAL A 154 -2.91 -6.90 3.60
C VAL A 154 -1.99 -5.69 3.86
N VAL A 155 -2.12 -4.60 3.08
CA VAL A 155 -1.38 -3.36 3.33
C VAL A 155 -1.64 -2.83 4.75
N THR A 156 -2.81 -3.08 5.33
CA THR A 156 -3.14 -2.67 6.71
C THR A 156 -2.24 -3.33 7.77
N GLU A 157 -1.74 -4.55 7.53
CA GLU A 157 -0.81 -5.26 8.43
C GLU A 157 0.57 -4.58 8.49
N PHE A 158 0.92 -3.80 7.46
CA PHE A 158 2.17 -3.07 7.33
C PHE A 158 2.02 -1.57 7.64
N ARG A 159 0.84 -0.96 7.46
CA ARG A 159 0.60 0.48 7.72
C ARG A 159 0.84 0.92 9.16
N GLY A 160 0.66 0.03 10.14
CA GLY A 160 0.93 0.33 11.56
C GLY A 160 2.41 0.25 11.95
N ARG A 161 3.29 -0.09 10.99
CA ARG A 161 4.74 -0.10 11.14
C ARG A 161 5.19 1.18 10.45
N GLU A 162 5.49 2.22 11.23
CA GLU A 162 5.93 3.49 10.67
C GLU A 162 7.05 3.22 9.63
N ASN A 163 6.86 3.74 8.40
CA ASN A 163 7.81 3.73 7.26
C ASN A 163 7.85 2.53 6.29
N LEU A 164 6.79 1.72 6.14
CA LEU A 164 6.67 0.71 5.06
C LEU A 164 5.94 1.17 3.79
#